data_AF-A0AA51X6B9-F1
#
_entry.id   AF-A0AA51X6B9-F1
#
_cell.length_a   1.000
_cell.length_b   1.000
_cell.length_c   1.000
_cell.angle_alpha   90.00
_cell.angle_beta   90.00
_cell.angle_gamma   90.00
#
_symmetry.space_group_name_H-M   'P 1'
#
loop_
_entity.id
_entity.type
_entity.pdbx_description
1 polymer ?
#
loop_
_entity_poly.entity_id
_entity_poly.type
_entity_poly.pdbx_seq_one_letter_code
_entity_poly.pdbx_strand_id
1 'polypeptide(L)'
;MAGKLLGILCLVLGTFAYAGNSSYRQGGTSIYFTQLGHLKHQAELGDPNAQFLLGNLYLSPPADTSVRQNLPKAVDYYFQAAIRNHAGAQYNLGVLYYRGTGVKESKMMASVWFTLAAENASPVAKNVKKNAQSSLIDLKSMLTEKDKEAAEQWLEQFKLWINNQNYRLAKIPDDFS
;
A
#
# COMPACT_ATOMS: atom_id res chain seq x y z
N MET A 1 4.03 72.55 1.14
CA MET A 1 4.97 71.54 1.66
C MET A 1 4.26 70.19 1.53
N ALA A 2 4.51 69.41 0.47
CA ALA A 2 5.45 68.26 0.43
C ALA A 2 5.01 67.11 1.36
N GLY A 3 4.89 65.84 0.98
CA GLY A 3 5.18 65.08 -0.25
C GLY A 3 4.73 63.61 -0.05
N LYS A 4 4.26 62.97 -1.13
CA LYS A 4 4.83 61.76 -1.79
C LYS A 4 4.67 60.39 -1.11
N LEU A 5 4.06 59.48 -1.88
CA LEU A 5 4.25 58.03 -1.84
C LEU A 5 5.75 57.63 -1.96
N LEU A 6 6.16 56.64 -1.16
CA LEU A 6 7.25 55.66 -1.33
C LEU A 6 6.99 54.62 -0.22
N GLY A 7 6.72 53.33 -0.42
CA GLY A 7 7.46 52.37 -1.24
C GLY A 7 8.70 51.91 -0.47
N ILE A 8 8.62 50.82 0.31
CA ILE A 8 9.75 49.91 0.62
C ILE A 8 9.22 48.51 0.95
N LEU A 9 9.78 47.58 0.18
CA LEU A 9 9.75 46.12 0.22
C LEU A 9 10.95 45.66 1.06
N CYS A 10 10.79 44.68 1.98
CA CYS A 10 11.78 43.66 2.42
C CYS A 10 11.30 43.00 3.74
N LEU A 11 11.01 41.69 3.84
CA LEU A 11 11.96 40.56 3.96
C LEU A 11 12.92 40.77 5.17
N VAL A 12 13.07 39.92 6.19
CA VAL A 12 12.88 38.47 6.39
C VAL A 12 12.99 38.15 7.93
N LEU A 13 12.56 36.94 8.35
CA LEU A 13 12.93 36.15 9.55
C LEU A 13 12.44 36.70 10.90
N GLY A 14 11.74 35.96 11.77
CA GLY A 14 11.78 34.54 12.05
C GLY A 14 11.97 34.39 13.55
N THR A 15 10.92 34.06 14.31
CA THR A 15 11.06 33.59 15.69
C THR A 15 10.06 32.47 15.96
N PHE A 16 10.63 31.33 16.34
CA PHE A 16 9.92 30.20 16.91
C PHE A 16 9.23 30.62 18.21
N ALA A 17 7.94 30.29 18.35
CA ALA A 17 7.29 30.15 19.65
C ALA A 17 6.44 28.88 19.63
N TYR A 18 6.99 27.84 20.26
CA TYR A 18 6.30 26.60 20.60
C TYR A 18 5.54 26.82 21.92
N ALA A 19 4.20 26.75 21.88
CA ALA A 19 3.30 26.18 22.89
C ALA A 19 1.88 26.77 22.77
N GLY A 20 0.86 25.89 22.71
CA GLY A 20 -0.52 26.28 23.03
C GLY A 20 -1.57 25.75 22.05
N ASN A 21 -2.16 24.62 22.41
CA ASN A 21 -3.23 23.89 21.71
C ASN A 21 -4.56 24.66 21.64
N SER A 22 -5.14 24.85 20.44
CA SER A 22 -6.59 24.82 20.14
C SER A 22 -6.88 25.05 18.64
N SER A 23 -7.34 23.99 17.99
CA SER A 23 -8.11 23.93 16.73
C SER A 23 -9.13 25.07 16.58
N TYR A 24 -9.41 25.64 15.39
CA TYR A 24 -10.31 25.06 14.40
C TYR A 24 -10.27 25.77 13.02
N ARG A 25 -10.17 24.93 11.97
CA ARG A 25 -11.00 24.94 10.74
C ARG A 25 -10.70 25.94 9.60
N GLN A 26 -9.53 25.81 9.00
CA GLN A 26 -9.33 25.88 7.53
C GLN A 26 -8.11 24.99 7.22
N GLY A 27 -8.23 23.86 6.50
CA GLY A 27 -7.02 23.19 5.98
C GLY A 27 -6.97 21.66 5.85
N GLY A 28 -7.92 20.89 6.40
CA GLY A 28 -7.86 19.41 6.33
C GLY A 28 -8.04 18.86 4.91
N THR A 29 -9.08 19.30 4.21
CA THR A 29 -9.43 18.77 2.89
C THR A 29 -8.39 19.07 1.81
N SER A 30 -7.84 20.29 1.76
CA SER A 30 -6.92 20.71 0.69
C SER A 30 -5.60 19.91 0.68
N ILE A 31 -5.05 19.63 1.87
CA ILE A 31 -3.79 18.88 2.01
C ILE A 31 -4.00 17.43 1.61
N TYR A 32 -5.10 16.79 2.03
CA TYR A 32 -5.42 15.42 1.61
C TYR A 32 -5.75 15.31 0.11
N PHE A 33 -6.46 16.28 -0.48
CA PHE A 33 -6.72 16.30 -1.93
C PHE A 33 -5.43 16.42 -2.74
N THR A 34 -4.52 17.31 -2.34
CA THR A 34 -3.21 17.49 -2.99
C THR A 34 -2.34 16.24 -2.82
N GLN A 35 -2.32 15.67 -1.62
CA GLN A 35 -1.61 14.44 -1.31
C GLN A 35 -2.15 13.24 -2.10
N LEU A 36 -3.47 13.13 -2.27
CA LEU A 36 -4.11 12.05 -3.03
C LEU A 36 -3.79 12.14 -4.52
N GLY A 37 -3.81 13.34 -5.10
CA GLY A 37 -3.43 13.55 -6.50
C GLY A 37 -1.98 13.13 -6.76
N HIS A 38 -1.06 13.56 -5.90
CA HIS A 38 0.34 13.16 -5.99
C HIS A 38 0.52 11.64 -5.83
N LEU A 39 -0.16 11.03 -4.87
CA LEU A 39 -0.09 9.60 -4.61
C LEU A 39 -0.60 8.77 -5.79
N LYS A 40 -1.72 9.19 -6.41
CA LYS A 40 -2.24 8.56 -7.63
C LYS A 40 -1.25 8.64 -8.78
N HIS A 41 -0.69 9.83 -9.01
CA HIS A 41 0.30 10.02 -10.07
C HIS A 41 1.54 9.13 -9.86
N GLN A 42 2.08 9.05 -8.63
CA GLN A 42 3.20 8.15 -8.33
C GLN A 42 2.82 6.68 -8.51
N ALA A 43 1.61 6.28 -8.11
CA ALA A 43 1.14 4.92 -8.30
C ALA A 43 0.98 4.54 -9.78
N GLU A 44 0.52 5.49 -10.63
CA GLU A 44 0.47 5.33 -12.09
C GLU A 44 1.86 5.18 -12.71
N LEU A 45 2.87 5.85 -12.15
CA LEU A 45 4.28 5.65 -12.52
C LEU A 45 4.87 4.33 -12.00
N GLY A 46 4.08 3.55 -11.25
CA GLY A 46 4.47 2.26 -10.72
C GLY A 46 5.29 2.34 -9.43
N ASP A 47 5.18 3.40 -8.63
CA ASP A 47 5.79 3.44 -7.30
C ASP A 47 5.05 2.45 -6.37
N PRO A 48 5.71 1.37 -5.91
CA PRO A 48 5.08 0.37 -5.05
C PRO A 48 4.66 0.92 -3.68
N ASN A 49 5.34 1.94 -3.15
CA ASN A 49 4.95 2.57 -1.90
C ASN A 49 3.67 3.39 -2.09
N ALA A 50 3.57 4.12 -3.21
CA ALA A 50 2.39 4.89 -3.53
C ALA A 50 1.16 3.99 -3.76
N GLN A 51 1.36 2.89 -4.49
CA GLN A 51 0.36 1.84 -4.67
C GLN A 51 -0.06 1.23 -3.33
N PHE A 52 0.89 0.86 -2.47
CA PHE A 52 0.59 0.34 -1.13
C PHE A 52 -0.24 1.33 -0.28
N LEU A 53 0.13 2.61 -0.29
CA LEU A 53 -0.59 3.66 0.44
C LEU A 53 -2.01 3.89 -0.11
N LEU A 54 -2.21 3.82 -1.43
CA LEU A 54 -3.55 3.84 -2.02
C LEU A 54 -4.36 2.62 -1.63
N GLY A 55 -3.73 1.44 -1.56
CA GLY A 55 -4.33 0.22 -1.02
C GLY A 55 -4.86 0.43 0.39
N ASN A 56 -4.03 0.99 1.29
CA ASN A 56 -4.45 1.32 2.66
C ASN A 56 -5.61 2.32 2.69
N LEU A 57 -5.54 3.36 1.86
CA LEU A 57 -6.55 4.41 1.79
C LEU A 57 -7.91 3.86 1.33
N TYR A 58 -7.92 2.99 0.31
CA TYR A 58 -9.17 2.37 -0.17
C TYR A 58 -9.66 1.26 0.75
N LEU A 59 -8.78 0.60 1.50
CA LEU A 59 -9.15 -0.40 2.51
C LEU A 59 -9.82 0.26 3.72
N SER A 60 -9.28 1.37 4.20
CA SER A 60 -9.75 2.07 5.40
C SER A 60 -9.50 3.58 5.27
N PRO A 61 -10.40 4.31 4.58
CA PRO A 61 -10.22 5.74 4.39
C PRO A 61 -10.36 6.50 5.72
N PRO A 62 -9.57 7.56 5.96
CA PRO A 62 -9.77 8.44 7.10
C PRO A 62 -11.15 9.13 7.03
N ALA A 63 -11.80 9.28 8.19
CA ALA A 63 -13.17 9.78 8.30
C ALA A 63 -13.37 11.22 7.78
N ASP A 64 -12.30 12.01 7.70
CA ASP A 64 -12.28 13.39 7.24
C ASP A 64 -11.91 13.54 5.75
N THR A 65 -11.80 12.42 5.01
CA THR A 65 -11.54 12.43 3.57
C THR A 65 -12.81 12.21 2.74
N SER A 66 -12.78 12.67 1.48
CA SER A 66 -13.84 12.38 0.50
C SER A 66 -13.75 10.97 -0.11
N VAL A 67 -12.72 10.20 0.26
CA VAL A 67 -12.48 8.87 -0.27
C VAL A 67 -13.40 7.87 0.43
N ARG A 68 -14.13 7.08 -0.37
CA ARG A 68 -14.97 5.99 0.14
C ARG A 68 -14.19 4.68 0.11
N GLN A 69 -14.50 3.81 1.08
CA GLN A 69 -13.93 2.46 1.11
C GLN A 69 -14.27 1.74 -0.18
N ASN A 70 -13.28 1.06 -0.76
CA ASN A 70 -13.43 0.28 -1.97
C ASN A 70 -12.47 -0.90 -1.91
N LEU A 71 -12.95 -2.05 -1.43
CA LEU A 71 -12.12 -3.23 -1.22
C LEU A 71 -11.53 -3.77 -2.53
N PRO A 72 -12.26 -3.87 -3.65
CA PRO A 72 -11.66 -4.26 -4.93
C PRO A 72 -10.50 -3.37 -5.37
N LYS A 73 -10.62 -2.04 -5.22
CA LYS A 73 -9.50 -1.12 -5.51
C LYS A 73 -8.33 -1.31 -4.56
N ALA A 74 -8.59 -1.58 -3.28
CA ALA A 74 -7.52 -1.84 -2.32
C ALA A 74 -6.72 -3.08 -2.71
N VAL A 75 -7.41 -4.16 -3.09
CA VAL A 75 -6.79 -5.41 -3.58
C VAL A 75 -5.94 -5.14 -4.81
N ASP A 76 -6.49 -4.44 -5.81
CA ASP A 76 -5.77 -4.09 -7.05
C ASP A 76 -4.48 -3.31 -6.77
N TYR A 77 -4.55 -2.26 -5.95
CA TYR A 77 -3.36 -1.49 -5.59
C TYR A 77 -2.34 -2.29 -4.78
N TYR A 78 -2.78 -3.15 -3.85
CA TYR A 78 -1.83 -4.03 -3.16
C TYR A 78 -1.20 -5.03 -4.11
N PHE A 79 -1.94 -5.58 -5.07
CA PHE A 79 -1.39 -6.49 -6.06
C PHE A 79 -0.33 -5.80 -6.92
N GLN A 80 -0.60 -4.59 -7.42
CA GLN A 80 0.36 -3.80 -8.18
C GLN A 80 1.66 -3.52 -7.39
N ALA A 81 1.55 -3.22 -6.09
CA ALA A 81 2.73 -3.07 -5.23
C ALA A 81 3.44 -4.41 -5.00
N ALA A 82 2.68 -5.49 -4.80
CA ALA A 82 3.19 -6.82 -4.47
C ALA A 82 3.98 -7.47 -5.61
N ILE A 83 3.57 -7.27 -6.87
CA ILE A 83 4.34 -7.75 -8.05
C ILE A 83 5.70 -7.06 -8.19
N ARG A 84 5.89 -5.92 -7.52
CA ARG A 84 7.17 -5.19 -7.42
C ARG A 84 7.89 -5.49 -6.11
N ASN A 85 7.59 -6.64 -5.51
CA ASN A 85 8.21 -7.14 -4.29
C ASN A 85 7.96 -6.28 -3.03
N HIS A 86 6.88 -5.48 -3.00
CA HIS A 86 6.54 -4.72 -1.81
C HIS A 86 6.00 -5.64 -0.69
N ALA A 87 6.87 -6.01 0.24
CA ALA A 87 6.57 -6.98 1.29
C ALA A 87 5.34 -6.63 2.16
N GLY A 88 5.11 -5.33 2.44
CA GLY A 88 3.92 -4.90 3.18
C GLY A 88 2.62 -5.12 2.41
N ALA A 89 2.66 -5.01 1.08
CA ALA A 89 1.50 -5.22 0.23
C ALA A 89 1.22 -6.71 0.06
N GLN A 90 2.28 -7.52 -0.10
CA GLN A 90 2.20 -8.98 -0.07
C GLN A 90 1.60 -9.46 1.25
N TYR A 91 2.04 -8.93 2.39
CA TYR A 91 1.45 -9.26 3.70
C TYR A 91 -0.04 -8.90 3.77
N ASN A 92 -0.42 -7.69 3.35
CA ASN A 92 -1.81 -7.25 3.37
C ASN A 92 -2.68 -8.11 2.43
N LEU A 93 -2.21 -8.49 1.25
CA LEU A 93 -2.92 -9.44 0.38
C LEU A 93 -3.13 -10.79 1.06
N GLY A 94 -2.11 -11.31 1.74
CA GLY A 94 -2.24 -12.53 2.53
C GLY A 94 -3.35 -12.42 3.58
N VAL A 95 -3.47 -11.29 4.27
CA VAL A 95 -4.55 -11.02 5.22
C VAL A 95 -5.91 -10.96 4.53
N LEU A 96 -6.01 -10.31 3.36
CA LEU A 96 -7.27 -10.18 2.62
C LEU A 96 -7.78 -11.55 2.15
N TYR A 97 -6.92 -12.40 1.59
CA TYR A 97 -7.27 -13.77 1.22
C TYR A 97 -7.56 -14.65 2.44
N TYR A 98 -6.85 -14.47 3.55
CA TYR A 98 -7.12 -15.21 4.77
C TYR A 98 -8.53 -14.92 5.30
N ARG A 99 -9.02 -13.69 5.16
CA ARG A 99 -10.31 -13.23 5.69
C ARG A 99 -11.44 -13.18 4.67
N GLY A 100 -11.16 -13.39 3.38
CA GLY A 100 -12.11 -13.15 2.30
C GLY A 100 -12.59 -11.70 2.21
N THR A 101 -11.73 -10.73 2.53
CA THR A 101 -12.10 -9.30 2.52
C THR A 101 -11.78 -8.69 1.17
N GLY A 102 -12.80 -8.38 0.37
CA GLY A 102 -12.62 -7.83 -0.98
C GLY A 102 -12.17 -8.84 -2.04
N VAL A 103 -11.87 -10.07 -1.62
CA VAL A 103 -11.55 -11.25 -2.44
C VAL A 103 -12.26 -12.47 -1.88
N LYS A 104 -12.38 -13.55 -2.65
CA LYS A 104 -12.83 -14.83 -2.11
C LYS A 104 -11.80 -15.37 -1.12
N GLU A 105 -12.26 -15.85 0.03
CA GLU A 105 -11.37 -16.44 1.04
C GLU A 105 -10.60 -17.63 0.44
N SER A 106 -9.28 -17.66 0.69
CA SER A 106 -8.40 -18.75 0.27
C SER A 106 -7.18 -18.83 1.17
N LYS A 107 -7.11 -19.88 2.00
CA LYS A 107 -5.96 -20.15 2.87
C LYS A 107 -4.70 -20.48 2.05
N MET A 108 -4.88 -21.16 0.92
CA MET A 108 -3.81 -21.45 -0.03
C MET A 108 -3.18 -20.15 -0.55
N MET A 109 -3.99 -19.23 -1.10
CA MET A 109 -3.48 -17.93 -1.58
C MET A 109 -2.94 -17.06 -0.45
N ALA A 110 -3.52 -17.12 0.74
CA ALA A 110 -2.96 -16.42 1.91
C ALA A 110 -1.53 -16.90 2.20
N SER A 111 -1.29 -18.22 2.17
CA SER A 111 0.04 -18.79 2.41
C SER A 111 1.06 -18.37 1.36
N VAL A 112 0.67 -18.33 0.07
CA VAL A 112 1.51 -17.81 -1.02
C VAL A 112 1.97 -16.39 -0.73
N TRP A 113 1.03 -15.49 -0.42
CA TRP A 113 1.34 -14.08 -0.21
C TRP A 113 2.16 -13.85 1.06
N PHE A 114 1.91 -14.61 2.14
CA PHE A 114 2.74 -14.54 3.33
C PHE A 114 4.16 -15.07 3.10
N THR A 115 4.33 -16.13 2.30
CA THR A 115 5.65 -16.63 1.90
C THR A 115 6.43 -15.55 1.16
N LEU A 116 5.83 -14.93 0.14
CA LEU A 116 6.43 -13.81 -0.58
C LEU A 116 6.79 -12.63 0.34
N ALA A 117 5.89 -12.28 1.27
CA ALA A 117 6.15 -11.20 2.22
C ALA A 117 7.34 -11.50 3.14
N ALA A 118 7.47 -12.74 3.62
CA ALA A 118 8.58 -13.15 4.48
C ALA A 118 9.92 -13.20 3.72
N GLU A 119 9.89 -13.59 2.44
CA GLU A 119 11.05 -13.61 1.54
C GLU A 119 11.53 -12.20 1.18
N ASN A 120 10.62 -11.30 0.78
CA ASN A 120 10.94 -9.96 0.29
C ASN A 120 11.07 -8.90 1.38
N ALA A 121 10.74 -9.21 2.64
CA ALA A 121 10.86 -8.25 3.74
C ALA A 121 12.33 -7.87 3.99
N SER A 122 12.62 -6.58 3.81
CA SER A 122 13.92 -5.98 4.15
C SER A 122 14.29 -6.20 5.63
N PRO A 123 15.59 -6.30 5.99
CA PRO A 123 16.04 -6.45 7.37
C PRO A 123 15.51 -5.38 8.35
N VAL A 124 15.17 -4.18 7.85
CA VAL A 124 14.58 -3.11 8.67
C VAL A 124 13.07 -3.30 8.88
N ALA A 125 12.38 -4.03 8.00
CA ALA A 125 10.95 -4.34 8.08
C ALA A 125 10.67 -5.61 8.91
N LYS A 126 11.33 -5.74 10.08
CA LYS A 126 11.29 -6.95 10.93
C LYS A 126 9.87 -7.39 11.28
N ASN A 127 8.96 -6.43 11.46
CA ASN A 127 7.56 -6.70 11.82
C ASN A 127 6.81 -7.42 10.68
N VAL A 128 7.02 -7.03 9.42
CA VAL A 128 6.37 -7.69 8.27
C VAL A 128 6.82 -9.14 8.20
N LYS A 129 8.13 -9.39 8.28
CA LYS A 129 8.69 -10.75 8.24
C LYS A 129 8.15 -11.61 9.38
N LYS A 130 8.19 -11.10 10.62
CA LYS A 130 7.69 -11.82 11.81
C LYS A 130 6.20 -12.13 11.69
N ASN A 131 5.39 -11.15 11.28
CA ASN A 131 3.95 -11.30 11.17
C ASN A 131 3.60 -12.33 10.07
N ALA A 132 4.26 -12.26 8.92
CA ALA A 132 4.08 -13.21 7.84
C ALA A 132 4.45 -14.64 8.27
N GLN A 133 5.59 -14.82 8.94
CA GLN A 133 6.03 -16.12 9.47
C GLN A 133 5.04 -16.67 10.52
N SER A 134 4.51 -15.82 11.39
CA SER A 134 3.47 -16.23 12.35
C SER A 134 2.22 -16.72 11.62
N SER A 135 1.73 -15.97 10.63
CA SER A 135 0.56 -16.35 9.85
C SER A 135 0.77 -17.65 9.06
N LEU A 136 1.99 -17.92 8.59
CA LEU A 136 2.33 -19.20 7.95
C LEU A 136 2.28 -20.38 8.94
N ILE A 137 2.71 -20.18 10.19
CA ILE A 137 2.60 -21.21 11.24
C ILE A 137 1.12 -21.52 11.51
N ASP A 138 0.28 -20.48 11.64
CA ASP A 138 -1.15 -20.63 11.88
C ASP A 138 -1.85 -21.37 10.71
N LEU A 139 -1.42 -21.09 9.48
CA LEU A 139 -1.96 -21.72 8.27
C LEU A 139 -1.52 -23.18 8.09
N LYS A 140 -0.39 -23.59 8.68
CA LYS A 140 0.22 -24.90 8.43
C LYS A 140 -0.74 -26.06 8.74
N SER A 141 -1.55 -25.95 9.78
CA SER A 141 -2.54 -26.96 10.16
C SER A 141 -3.86 -26.86 9.38
N MET A 142 -4.09 -25.75 8.68
CA MET A 142 -5.32 -25.49 7.91
C MET A 142 -5.20 -25.97 6.45
N LEU A 143 -3.99 -26.22 5.97
CA LEU A 143 -3.71 -26.60 4.58
C LEU A 143 -3.51 -28.10 4.44
N THR A 144 -4.19 -28.69 3.44
CA THR A 144 -3.90 -30.06 3.02
C THR A 144 -2.58 -30.12 2.26
N GLU A 145 -2.00 -31.32 2.07
CA GLU A 145 -0.80 -31.47 1.23
C GLU A 145 -1.06 -30.98 -0.21
N LYS A 146 -2.24 -31.26 -0.75
CA LYS A 146 -2.66 -30.74 -2.06
C LYS A 146 -2.68 -29.21 -2.11
N ASP A 147 -3.11 -28.54 -1.04
CA ASP A 147 -3.10 -27.07 -0.99
C ASP A 147 -1.68 -26.52 -0.94
N LYS A 148 -0.77 -27.19 -0.24
CA LYS A 148 0.65 -26.80 -0.17
C LYS A 148 1.33 -26.96 -1.52
N GLU A 149 1.12 -28.09 -2.21
CA GLU A 149 1.62 -28.31 -3.56
C GLU A 149 1.08 -27.26 -4.54
N ALA A 150 -0.22 -26.93 -4.46
CA ALA A 150 -0.81 -25.89 -5.29
C ALA A 150 -0.23 -24.49 -4.99
N ALA A 151 0.03 -24.17 -3.72
CA ALA A 151 0.68 -22.92 -3.33
C ALA A 151 2.11 -22.82 -3.88
N GLU A 152 2.88 -23.91 -3.80
CA GLU A 152 4.24 -23.97 -4.33
C GLU A 152 4.28 -23.82 -5.85
N GLN A 153 3.40 -24.53 -6.56
CA GLN A 153 3.26 -24.39 -8.02
C GLN A 153 2.87 -22.97 -8.42
N TRP A 154 1.89 -22.38 -7.73
CA TRP A 154 1.49 -21.00 -7.99
C TRP A 154 2.66 -20.03 -7.77
N LEU A 155 3.40 -20.19 -6.67
CA LEU A 155 4.54 -19.37 -6.33
C LEU A 155 5.64 -19.45 -7.40
N GLU A 156 5.91 -20.64 -7.92
CA GLU A 156 6.87 -20.86 -9.00
C GLU A 156 6.43 -20.13 -10.27
N GLN A 157 5.18 -20.34 -10.72
CA GLN A 157 4.64 -19.66 -11.91
C GLN A 157 4.66 -18.13 -11.76
N PHE A 158 4.29 -17.63 -10.58
CA PHE A 158 4.32 -16.20 -10.29
C PHE A 158 5.73 -15.63 -10.32
N LYS A 159 6.71 -16.32 -9.70
CA LYS A 159 8.12 -15.92 -9.71
C LYS A 159 8.71 -15.92 -11.13
N LEU A 160 8.36 -16.90 -11.96
CA LEU A 160 8.74 -16.92 -13.38
C LEU A 160 8.12 -15.75 -14.14
N TRP A 161 6.84 -15.48 -13.91
CA TRP A 161 6.13 -14.38 -14.56
C TRP A 161 6.73 -13.00 -14.22
N ILE A 162 7.02 -12.71 -12.94
CA ILE A 162 7.65 -11.43 -12.56
C ILE A 162 9.06 -11.28 -13.13
N ASN A 163 9.82 -12.38 -13.23
CA ASN A 163 11.21 -12.37 -13.70
C ASN A 163 11.33 -12.20 -15.23
N ASN A 164 10.32 -12.59 -16.00
CA ASN A 164 10.32 -12.51 -17.46
C ASN A 164 9.94 -11.12 -18.03
N GLN A 165 9.91 -10.06 -17.20
CA GLN A 165 9.92 -8.63 -17.59
C GLN A 165 8.88 -8.21 -18.65
N ASN A 166 7.58 -8.39 -18.35
CA ASN A 166 6.49 -7.73 -19.10
C ASN A 166 5.62 -6.79 -18.24
N TYR A 167 6.04 -6.40 -17.03
CA TYR A 167 5.22 -5.58 -16.11
C TYR A 167 5.00 -4.12 -16.57
N ARG A 168 5.70 -3.63 -17.60
CA ARG A 168 5.43 -2.27 -18.14
C ARG A 168 4.19 -2.21 -19.03
N LEU A 169 3.69 -3.35 -19.53
CA LEU A 169 2.61 -3.41 -20.51
C LEU A 169 1.64 -4.60 -20.32
N ALA A 170 1.92 -5.55 -19.43
CA ALA A 170 1.04 -6.70 -19.22
C ALA A 170 -0.07 -6.40 -18.22
N LYS A 171 -1.31 -6.56 -18.68
CA LYS A 171 -2.45 -6.82 -17.80
C LYS A 171 -2.07 -7.99 -16.88
N ILE A 172 -2.38 -7.87 -15.59
CA ILE A 172 -2.25 -8.95 -14.62
C ILE A 172 -3.01 -10.16 -15.20
N PRO A 173 -2.37 -11.33 -15.36
CA PRO A 173 -3.07 -12.54 -15.79
C PRO A 173 -4.32 -12.78 -14.94
N ASP A 174 -5.44 -13.12 -15.59
CA ASP A 174 -6.71 -13.37 -14.88
C ASP A 174 -6.56 -14.54 -13.87
N ASP A 175 -5.59 -15.45 -14.09
CA ASP A 175 -5.24 -16.55 -13.18
C ASP A 175 -4.57 -16.07 -11.86
N PHE A 176 -4.15 -14.80 -11.79
CA PHE A 176 -3.55 -14.19 -10.61
C PHE A 176 -4.45 -13.15 -9.93
N SER A 177 -5.55 -12.72 -10.57
CA SER A 177 -6.48 -11.68 -10.09
C SER A 177 -7.70 -12.23 -9.37
#